data_AF-A0A969P2Q6-F1
#
_entry.id   AF-A0A969P2Q6-F1
#
_cell.length_a   1.000
_cell.length_b   1.000
_cell.length_c   1.000
_cell.angle_alpha   90.00
_cell.angle_beta   90.00
_cell.angle_gamma   90.00
#
_symmetry.space_group_name_H-M   'P 1'
#
loop_
_entity.id
_entity.type
_entity.pdbx_description
1 polymer ?
#
loop_
_entity_poly.entity_id
_entity_poly.type
_entity_poly.pdbx_seq_one_letter_code
_entity_poly.pdbx_strand_id
1 'polypeptide(L)'
;MLAALCDVERSTALLMRNAGLIPLDTMISGLAWGHIRLEQPAWVLVWRSVALVTFGSAVWWFLRQRTAIDTSTVLALLVLALAMVLVWGNAFVRVLPGISEGVVYPVARYTFPAIIPTMLVVTGGFWVLWPRPWRPIMLLVLIGAVLLLNAISIFTVWSFYQSIAMAALAAATPDLDKLALVAGAICW
;
A
#
# COMPACT_ATOMS: atom_id res chain seq x y z
N MET A 1 -25.91 -5.47 4.88
CA MET A 1 -25.30 -4.97 3.61
C MET A 1 -26.22 -3.96 2.91
N LEU A 2 -27.48 -4.31 2.61
CA LEU A 2 -28.50 -3.35 2.15
C LEU A 2 -28.78 -2.23 3.16
N ALA A 3 -28.88 -2.53 4.46
CA ALA A 3 -29.14 -1.52 5.50
C ALA A 3 -28.06 -0.42 5.58
N ALA A 4 -26.77 -0.74 5.34
CA ALA A 4 -25.69 0.25 5.30
C ALA A 4 -25.72 1.13 4.03
N LEU A 5 -26.27 0.59 2.93
CA LEU A 5 -26.58 1.34 1.70
C LEU A 5 -27.90 2.13 1.81
N CYS A 6 -28.72 1.91 2.84
CA CYS A 6 -29.93 2.69 3.09
C CYS A 6 -29.68 3.88 4.03
N ASP A 7 -28.62 3.82 4.85
CA ASP A 7 -28.16 4.94 5.71
C ASP A 7 -27.07 5.77 4.99
N VAL A 8 -27.29 6.07 3.71
CA VAL A 8 -26.32 6.77 2.85
C VAL A 8 -25.99 8.14 3.40
N GLU A 9 -26.97 8.91 3.88
CA GLU A 9 -26.76 10.30 4.31
C GLU A 9 -25.81 10.41 5.50
N ARG A 10 -25.91 9.50 6.48
CA ARG A 10 -25.04 9.52 7.66
C ARG A 10 -23.69 8.86 7.39
N SER A 11 -23.69 7.79 6.61
CA SER A 11 -22.47 7.06 6.28
C SER A 11 -21.62 7.81 5.25
N THR A 12 -22.18 8.47 4.23
CA THR A 12 -21.38 9.21 3.22
C THR A 12 -20.55 10.33 3.81
N ALA A 13 -21.07 11.10 4.77
CA ALA A 13 -20.31 12.16 5.42
C ALA A 13 -19.10 11.61 6.20
N LEU A 14 -19.28 10.49 6.92
CA LEU A 14 -18.20 9.79 7.63
C LEU A 14 -17.23 9.09 6.65
N LEU A 15 -17.74 8.56 5.54
CA LEU A 15 -16.96 7.94 4.47
C LEU A 15 -16.07 8.94 3.76
N MET A 16 -16.61 10.08 3.36
CA MET A 16 -15.86 11.11 2.66
C MET A 16 -14.82 11.76 3.56
N ARG A 17 -15.11 11.91 4.87
CA ARG A 17 -14.17 12.53 5.82
C ARG A 17 -13.04 11.59 6.26
N ASN A 18 -13.33 10.30 6.47
CA ASN A 18 -12.37 9.36 7.06
C ASN A 18 -12.09 8.12 6.18
N ALA A 19 -13.11 7.56 5.51
CA ALA A 19 -12.97 6.27 4.83
C ALA A 19 -12.36 6.34 3.42
N GLY A 20 -12.25 7.50 2.79
CA GLY A 20 -11.53 7.63 1.51
C GLY A 20 -10.02 7.44 1.67
N LEU A 21 -9.45 8.06 2.72
CA LEU A 21 -8.01 8.04 2.96
C LEU A 21 -7.53 6.74 3.60
N ILE A 22 -8.32 6.12 4.47
CA ILE A 22 -7.89 4.92 5.22
C ILE A 22 -7.52 3.75 4.28
N PRO A 23 -8.33 3.35 3.28
CA PRO A 23 -8.00 2.26 2.36
C PRO A 23 -6.84 2.60 1.44
N LEU A 24 -6.72 3.86 1.02
CA LEU A 24 -5.59 4.33 0.22
C LEU A 24 -4.29 4.31 1.02
N ASP A 25 -4.32 4.84 2.24
CA ASP A 25 -3.17 4.86 3.15
C ASP A 25 -2.79 3.45 3.56
N THR A 26 -3.74 2.58 3.88
CA THR A 26 -3.46 1.17 4.23
C THR A 26 -3.01 0.35 3.04
N MET A 27 -3.49 0.64 1.83
CA MET A 27 -2.93 0.05 0.61
C MET A 27 -1.48 0.49 0.47
N ILE A 28 -1.19 1.79 0.51
CA ILE A 28 0.17 2.32 0.31
C ILE A 28 1.14 1.89 1.42
N SER A 29 0.72 2.00 2.68
CA SER A 29 1.53 1.68 3.85
C SER A 29 1.67 0.17 4.05
N GLY A 30 0.68 -0.62 3.62
CA GLY A 30 0.62 -2.07 3.79
C GLY A 30 1.14 -2.87 2.59
N LEU A 31 1.12 -2.32 1.36
CA LEU A 31 1.52 -3.05 0.16
C LEU A 31 2.96 -3.54 0.23
N ALA A 32 3.83 -2.66 0.72
CA ALA A 32 5.25 -2.92 0.71
C ALA A 32 5.71 -3.64 1.98
N TRP A 33 4.89 -3.75 3.03
CA TRP A 33 5.38 -4.11 4.38
C TRP A 33 4.44 -5.03 5.18
N GLY A 34 3.29 -5.42 4.60
CA GLY A 34 2.36 -6.37 5.19
C GLY A 34 1.74 -5.87 6.50
N HIS A 35 2.16 -6.46 7.62
CA HIS A 35 1.71 -6.05 8.97
C HIS A 35 2.53 -4.89 9.54
N ILE A 36 3.72 -4.64 9.00
CA ILE A 36 4.55 -3.50 9.38
C ILE A 36 4.01 -2.31 8.60
N ARG A 37 3.59 -1.25 9.28
CA ARG A 37 3.07 -0.05 8.61
C ARG A 37 4.18 0.99 8.59
N LEU A 38 4.37 1.66 7.46
CA LEU A 38 5.16 2.89 7.41
C LEU A 38 4.37 4.01 8.10
N GLU A 39 4.55 4.14 9.41
CA GLU A 39 3.83 5.14 10.22
C GLU A 39 4.38 6.56 10.06
N GLN A 40 5.58 6.70 9.50
CA GLN A 40 6.20 8.01 9.29
C GLN A 40 5.44 8.83 8.22
N PRO A 41 4.96 10.04 8.55
CA PRO A 41 4.16 10.87 7.65
C PRO A 41 4.86 11.21 6.32
N ALA A 42 6.20 11.29 6.34
CA ALA A 42 7.00 11.60 5.16
C ALA A 42 6.81 10.56 4.04
N TRP A 43 6.78 9.26 4.38
CA TRP A 43 6.59 8.20 3.40
C TRP A 43 5.19 8.22 2.78
N VAL A 44 4.17 8.47 3.60
CA VAL A 44 2.79 8.62 3.13
C VAL A 44 2.69 9.77 2.13
N LEU A 45 3.33 10.91 2.43
CA LEU A 45 3.35 12.07 1.54
C LEU A 45 4.03 11.75 0.20
N VAL A 46 5.22 11.15 0.24
CA VAL A 46 5.98 10.77 -0.98
C VAL A 46 5.13 9.90 -1.89
N TRP A 47 4.50 8.86 -1.34
CA TRP A 47 3.67 7.96 -2.14
C TRP A 47 2.41 8.63 -2.69
N ARG A 48 1.74 9.45 -1.89
CA ARG A 48 0.59 10.23 -2.35
C ARG A 48 0.99 11.16 -3.50
N SER A 49 2.13 11.83 -3.40
CA SER A 49 2.66 12.68 -4.47
C SER A 49 2.95 11.88 -5.75
N VAL A 50 3.61 10.72 -5.64
CA VAL A 50 3.88 9.84 -6.80
C VAL A 50 2.57 9.36 -7.43
N ALA A 51 1.61 8.89 -6.63
CA ALA A 51 0.32 8.43 -7.11
C ALA A 51 -0.45 9.56 -7.83
N LEU A 52 -0.48 10.77 -7.26
CA LEU A 52 -1.14 11.93 -7.87
C LEU A 52 -0.50 12.35 -9.18
N VAL A 53 0.84 12.41 -9.24
CA VAL A 53 1.57 12.81 -10.44
C VAL A 53 1.38 11.79 -11.56
N THR A 54 1.47 10.49 -11.24
CA THR A 54 1.28 9.41 -12.23
C THR A 54 -0.17 9.29 -12.68
N PHE A 55 -1.15 9.45 -11.79
CA PHE A 55 -2.56 9.49 -12.18
C PHE A 55 -2.84 10.71 -13.08
N GLY A 56 -2.37 11.89 -12.68
CA GLY A 56 -2.53 13.12 -13.45
C GLY A 56 -1.92 13.03 -14.84
N SER A 57 -0.75 12.42 -14.98
CA SER A 57 -0.11 12.22 -16.28
C SER A 57 -0.85 11.20 -17.16
N ALA A 58 -1.40 10.13 -16.58
CA ALA A 58 -2.24 9.17 -17.31
C ALA A 58 -3.51 9.83 -17.85
N VAL A 59 -4.19 10.64 -17.03
CA VAL A 59 -5.38 11.40 -17.44
C VAL A 59 -5.01 12.42 -18.53
N TRP A 60 -3.96 13.21 -18.32
CA TRP A 60 -3.49 14.18 -19.31
C TRP A 60 -3.16 13.53 -20.66
N TRP A 61 -2.50 12.37 -20.64
CA TRP A 61 -2.20 11.59 -21.84
C TRP A 61 -3.46 11.17 -22.59
N PHE A 62 -4.41 10.58 -21.86
CA PHE A 62 -5.67 10.12 -22.42
C PHE A 62 -6.44 11.27 -23.06
N LEU A 63 -6.52 12.42 -22.37
CA LEU A 63 -7.17 13.62 -22.89
C LEU A 63 -6.49 14.16 -24.15
N ARG A 64 -5.15 14.10 -24.22
CA ARG A 64 -4.38 14.57 -25.37
C ARG A 64 -4.50 13.63 -26.58
N GLN A 65 -4.61 12.32 -26.35
CA GLN A 65 -4.62 11.31 -27.42
C GLN A 65 -6.03 10.84 -27.80
N ARG A 66 -7.09 11.32 -27.14
CA ARG A 66 -8.49 10.87 -27.33
C ARG A 66 -8.99 10.80 -28.78
N THR A 67 -8.44 11.60 -29.70
CA THR A 67 -8.85 11.62 -31.12
C THR A 67 -8.02 10.68 -32.01
N ALA A 68 -6.90 10.16 -31.50
CA ALA A 68 -5.95 9.33 -32.24
C ALA A 68 -5.88 7.89 -31.70
N ILE A 69 -6.67 7.57 -30.67
CA ILE A 69 -6.70 6.24 -30.04
C ILE A 69 -7.77 5.39 -30.74
N ASP A 70 -7.41 4.16 -31.11
CA ASP A 70 -8.33 3.17 -31.66
C ASP A 70 -9.46 2.82 -30.68
N THR A 71 -10.66 2.56 -31.21
CA THR A 71 -11.85 2.21 -30.43
C THR A 71 -11.62 1.02 -29.47
N SER A 72 -10.82 0.04 -29.89
CA SER A 72 -10.45 -1.13 -29.06
C SER A 72 -9.66 -0.72 -27.80
N THR A 73 -8.74 0.24 -27.94
CA THR A 73 -7.93 0.75 -26.83
C THR A 73 -8.79 1.58 -25.88
N VAL A 74 -9.69 2.41 -26.40
CA VAL A 74 -10.67 3.15 -25.56
C VAL A 74 -11.52 2.17 -24.75
N LEU A 75 -12.03 1.10 -25.38
CA LEU A 75 -12.82 0.09 -24.69
C LEU A 75 -12.02 -0.62 -23.58
N ALA A 76 -10.77 -0.98 -23.85
CA ALA A 76 -9.89 -1.59 -22.85
C ALA A 76 -9.66 -0.66 -21.65
N LEU A 77 -9.46 0.65 -21.88
CA LEU A 77 -9.31 1.65 -20.83
C LEU A 77 -10.60 1.84 -20.03
N LEU A 78 -11.77 1.81 -20.69
CA LEU A 78 -13.06 1.88 -20.01
C LEU A 78 -13.31 0.65 -19.14
N VAL A 79 -12.97 -0.55 -19.62
CA VAL A 79 -13.05 -1.79 -18.84
C VAL A 79 -12.10 -1.73 -17.64
N LEU A 80 -10.87 -1.24 -17.84
CA LEU A 80 -9.92 -1.06 -16.74
C LEU A 80 -10.43 -0.05 -15.70
N ALA A 81 -11.02 1.07 -16.14
CA ALA A 81 -11.62 2.06 -15.26
C ALA A 81 -12.81 1.49 -14.49
N LEU A 82 -13.68 0.73 -15.15
CA LEU A 82 -14.81 0.06 -14.50
C LEU A 82 -14.32 -0.97 -13.48
N ALA A 83 -13.33 -1.80 -13.84
CA ALA A 83 -12.73 -2.76 -12.91
C ALA A 83 -12.13 -2.05 -11.70
N MET A 84 -11.43 -0.93 -11.91
CA MET A 84 -10.87 -0.11 -10.84
C MET A 84 -11.98 0.43 -9.91
N VAL A 85 -13.06 0.98 -10.47
CA VAL A 85 -14.21 1.48 -9.70
C VAL A 85 -14.90 0.36 -8.93
N LEU A 86 -15.11 -0.81 -9.54
CA LEU A 86 -15.77 -1.95 -8.89
C LEU A 86 -14.91 -2.52 -7.74
N VAL A 87 -13.61 -2.69 -7.97
CA VAL A 87 -12.70 -3.25 -6.98
C VAL A 87 -12.52 -2.29 -5.81
N TRP A 88 -12.27 -1.00 -6.08
CA TRP A 88 -12.18 0.00 -5.03
C TRP A 88 -13.51 0.21 -4.31
N GLY A 89 -14.62 0.27 -5.05
CA GLY A 89 -15.96 0.36 -4.48
C GLY A 89 -16.25 -0.79 -3.51
N ASN A 90 -15.92 -2.03 -3.90
CA ASN A 90 -16.03 -3.18 -3.01
C ASN A 90 -15.10 -3.09 -1.80
N ALA A 91 -13.86 -2.62 -1.97
CA ALA A 91 -12.92 -2.41 -0.87
C ALA A 91 -13.46 -1.37 0.14
N PHE A 92 -14.00 -0.24 -0.33
CA PHE A 92 -14.63 0.78 0.51
C PHE A 92 -15.87 0.24 1.24
N VAL A 93 -16.75 -0.46 0.52
CA VAL A 93 -17.99 -1.03 1.10
C VAL A 93 -17.69 -2.04 2.21
N ARG A 94 -16.60 -2.79 2.11
CA ARG A 94 -16.18 -3.75 3.14
C ARG A 94 -15.62 -3.10 4.41
N VAL A 95 -15.15 -1.86 4.33
CA VAL A 95 -14.64 -1.13 5.50
C VAL A 95 -15.77 -0.47 6.29
N LEU A 96 -16.94 -0.20 5.68
CA LEU A 96 -18.09 0.44 6.34
C LEU A 96 -18.48 -0.14 7.70
N PRO A 97 -18.66 -1.47 7.85
CA PRO A 97 -19.16 -2.05 9.10
C PRO A 97 -18.21 -1.81 10.29
N GLY A 98 -16.92 -1.64 10.04
CA GLY A 98 -15.91 -1.45 11.09
C GLY A 98 -15.77 -0.03 11.60
N ILE A 99 -16.30 0.95 10.87
CA ILE A 99 -16.16 2.38 11.22
C ILE A 99 -16.97 2.69 12.49
N SER A 100 -18.13 2.05 12.69
CA SER A 100 -18.96 2.25 13.89
C SER A 100 -18.43 1.55 15.14
N GLU A 101 -17.60 0.51 14.98
CA GLU A 101 -17.15 -0.35 16.09
C GLU A 101 -15.70 -0.08 16.51
N GLY A 102 -14.99 0.83 15.84
CA GLY A 102 -13.58 1.14 16.12
C GLY A 102 -12.62 -0.03 15.81
N VAL A 103 -13.09 -1.06 15.11
CA VAL A 103 -12.32 -2.26 14.79
C VAL A 103 -11.39 -1.97 13.61
N VAL A 104 -10.09 -2.09 13.85
CA VAL A 104 -9.07 -1.99 12.79
C VAL A 104 -9.06 -3.29 11.99
N TYR A 105 -9.81 -3.32 10.89
CA TYR A 105 -9.75 -4.46 9.97
C TYR A 105 -8.37 -4.55 9.30
N PRO A 106 -7.88 -5.75 8.95
CA PRO A 106 -6.71 -5.92 8.10
C PRO A 106 -7.06 -5.52 6.66
N VAL A 107 -7.24 -4.22 6.42
CA VAL A 107 -7.69 -3.61 5.15
C VAL A 107 -6.80 -4.07 3.97
N ALA A 108 -5.52 -4.36 4.24
CA ALA A 108 -4.55 -4.85 3.27
C ALA A 108 -5.06 -6.04 2.45
N ARG A 109 -5.81 -6.98 3.04
CA ARG A 109 -6.33 -8.17 2.33
C ARG A 109 -7.37 -7.83 1.27
N TYR A 110 -8.09 -6.74 1.46
CA TYR A 110 -9.19 -6.33 0.58
C TYR A 110 -8.74 -5.36 -0.51
N THR A 111 -7.59 -4.71 -0.33
CA THR A 111 -6.96 -3.84 -1.33
C THR A 111 -6.09 -4.62 -2.32
N PHE A 112 -5.74 -5.89 -2.03
CA PHE A 112 -4.92 -6.73 -2.91
C PHE A 112 -5.41 -6.82 -4.36
N PRO A 113 -6.71 -7.06 -4.63
CA PRO A 113 -7.22 -7.08 -6.00
C PRO A 113 -7.12 -5.72 -6.70
N ALA A 114 -7.12 -4.62 -5.94
CA ALA A 114 -6.99 -3.26 -6.46
C ALA A 114 -5.57 -2.93 -6.90
N ILE A 115 -4.57 -3.72 -6.48
CA ILE A 115 -3.15 -3.50 -6.79
C ILE A 115 -2.92 -3.53 -8.29
N ILE A 116 -3.43 -4.55 -8.99
CA ILE A 116 -3.17 -4.74 -10.42
C ILE A 116 -3.63 -3.53 -11.24
N PRO A 117 -4.91 -3.11 -11.18
CA PRO A 117 -5.34 -1.94 -11.94
C PRO A 117 -4.63 -0.65 -11.48
N THR A 118 -4.33 -0.52 -10.19
CA THR A 118 -3.61 0.66 -9.68
C THR A 118 -2.19 0.74 -10.20
N MET A 119 -1.45 -0.37 -10.17
CA MET A 119 -0.09 -0.44 -10.68
C MET A 119 -0.02 -0.23 -12.18
N LEU A 120 -1.02 -0.70 -12.94
CA LEU A 120 -1.11 -0.42 -14.38
C LEU A 120 -1.26 1.09 -14.66
N VAL A 121 -2.13 1.77 -13.90
CA VAL A 121 -2.31 3.22 -14.04
C VAL A 121 -1.04 3.98 -13.62
N VAL A 122 -0.43 3.60 -12.50
CA VAL A 122 0.81 4.24 -12.01
C VAL A 122 1.95 4.03 -13.01
N THR A 123 2.14 2.82 -13.51
CA THR A 123 3.23 2.50 -14.44
C THR A 123 3.01 3.16 -15.80
N GLY A 124 1.78 3.13 -16.32
CA GLY A 124 1.41 3.80 -17.57
C GLY A 124 1.54 5.32 -17.47
N GLY A 125 1.04 5.91 -16.39
CA GLY A 125 1.19 7.33 -16.10
C GLY A 125 2.64 7.74 -15.94
N PHE A 126 3.42 6.96 -15.20
CA PHE A 126 4.84 7.19 -15.03
C PHE A 126 5.58 7.15 -16.37
N TRP A 127 5.29 6.17 -17.22
CA TRP A 127 5.88 6.07 -18.57
C TRP A 127 5.59 7.29 -19.44
N VAL A 128 4.40 7.88 -19.32
CA VAL A 128 4.02 9.06 -20.09
C VAL A 128 4.71 10.34 -19.62
N LEU A 129 5.03 10.47 -18.33
CA LEU A 129 5.69 11.66 -17.78
C LEU A 129 6.99 12.00 -18.52
N TRP A 130 7.68 10.98 -19.03
CA TRP A 130 9.02 11.14 -19.56
C TRP A 130 9.05 11.30 -21.09
N PRO A 131 9.92 12.19 -21.61
CA PRO A 131 10.16 12.31 -23.04
C PRO A 131 10.71 11.00 -23.61
N ARG A 132 10.39 10.69 -24.88
CA ARG A 132 10.70 9.41 -25.55
C ARG A 132 12.10 8.82 -25.26
N PRO A 133 13.21 9.58 -25.34
CA PRO A 133 14.53 8.99 -25.13
C PRO A 133 14.81 8.57 -23.67
N TRP A 134 14.10 9.13 -22.70
CA TRP A 134 14.31 8.87 -21.27
C TRP A 134 13.41 7.78 -20.71
N ARG A 135 12.34 7.42 -21.43
CA ARG A 135 11.37 6.40 -20.99
C ARG A 135 12.00 5.06 -20.56
N PRO A 136 12.90 4.42 -21.32
CA PRO A 136 13.48 3.15 -20.89
C PRO A 136 14.33 3.30 -19.62
N ILE A 137 15.11 4.39 -19.51
CA ILE A 137 15.94 4.68 -18.33
C ILE A 137 15.04 4.87 -17.10
N MET A 138 13.98 5.67 -17.23
CA MET A 138 13.08 5.94 -16.12
C MET A 138 12.29 4.69 -15.71
N LEU A 139 11.92 3.83 -16.66
CA LEU A 139 11.32 2.54 -16.35
C LEU A 139 12.30 1.62 -15.58
N LEU A 140 13.59 1.61 -15.94
CA LEU A 140 14.62 0.91 -15.15
C LEU A 140 14.77 1.52 -13.75
N VAL A 141 14.71 2.84 -13.61
CA VAL A 141 14.73 3.51 -12.30
C VAL A 141 13.51 3.10 -11.47
N LEU A 142 12.32 3.05 -12.05
CA LEU A 142 11.10 2.61 -11.38
C LEU A 142 11.22 1.16 -10.91
N ILE A 143 11.67 0.25 -11.78
CA ILE A 143 11.89 -1.16 -11.43
C ILE A 143 12.94 -1.27 -10.32
N GLY A 144 14.06 -0.56 -10.44
CA GLY A 144 15.12 -0.54 -9.43
C GLY A 144 14.63 -0.04 -8.08
N ALA A 145 13.81 1.02 -8.07
CA ALA A 145 13.17 1.54 -6.86
C ALA A 145 12.23 0.51 -6.22
N VAL A 146 11.41 -0.18 -7.02
CA VAL A 146 10.51 -1.24 -6.53
C VAL A 146 11.31 -2.43 -5.97
N LEU A 147 12.40 -2.84 -6.62
CA LEU A 147 13.27 -3.91 -6.12
C LEU A 147 13.98 -3.50 -4.83
N LEU A 148 14.48 -2.27 -4.74
CA LEU A 148 15.07 -1.74 -3.52
C LEU A 148 14.05 -1.72 -2.39
N LEU A 149 12.83 -1.23 -2.63
CA LEU A 149 11.75 -1.24 -1.66
C LEU A 149 11.42 -2.67 -1.18
N ASN A 150 11.40 -3.65 -2.09
CA ASN A 150 11.22 -5.06 -1.72
C ASN A 150 12.38 -5.59 -0.86
N ALA A 151 13.63 -5.23 -1.18
CA ALA A 151 14.79 -5.64 -0.38
C ALA A 151 14.75 -5.04 1.03
N ILE A 152 14.42 -3.75 1.16
CA ILE A 152 14.26 -3.12 2.48
C ILE A 152 13.08 -3.75 3.22
N SER A 153 11.98 -4.09 2.52
CA SER A 153 10.84 -4.83 3.08
C SER A 153 11.24 -6.15 3.71
N ILE A 154 11.94 -7.00 2.95
CA ILE A 154 12.44 -8.29 3.44
C ILE A 154 13.35 -8.08 4.66
N PHE A 155 14.26 -7.10 4.60
CA PHE A 155 15.16 -6.80 5.70
C PHE A 155 14.41 -6.36 6.97
N THR A 156 13.42 -5.48 6.85
CA THR A 156 12.64 -5.03 8.01
C THR A 156 11.81 -6.15 8.61
N VAL A 157 11.14 -6.96 7.79
CA VAL A 157 10.39 -8.14 8.27
C VAL A 157 11.32 -9.11 8.99
N TRP A 158 12.50 -9.38 8.42
CA TRP A 158 13.52 -10.21 9.04
C TRP A 158 13.95 -9.66 10.40
N SER A 159 14.28 -8.37 10.46
CA SER A 159 14.74 -7.69 11.69
C SER A 159 13.68 -7.72 12.80
N PHE A 160 12.41 -7.59 12.44
CA PHE A 160 11.29 -7.70 13.36
C PHE A 160 11.22 -9.10 13.99
N TYR A 161 11.27 -10.16 13.19
CA TYR A 161 11.25 -11.53 13.72
C TYR A 161 12.48 -11.85 14.59
N GLN A 162 13.66 -11.33 14.23
CA GLN A 162 14.84 -11.45 15.09
C GLN A 162 14.64 -10.77 16.45
N SER A 163 14.05 -9.57 16.50
CA SER A 163 13.80 -8.90 17.78
C SER A 163 12.85 -9.69 18.70
N ILE A 164 11.82 -10.32 18.13
CA ILE A 164 10.88 -11.15 18.89
C ILE A 164 11.59 -12.40 19.41
N ALA A 165 12.40 -13.06 18.58
CA ALA A 165 13.13 -14.25 18.97
C ALA A 165 14.12 -13.97 20.11
N MET A 166 14.85 -12.85 20.05
CA MET A 166 15.78 -12.43 21.10
C MET A 166 15.05 -12.07 22.40
N ALA A 167 13.91 -11.37 22.31
CA ALA A 167 13.08 -11.07 23.48
C ALA A 167 12.51 -12.34 24.14
N ALA A 168 12.08 -13.31 23.34
CA ALA A 168 11.61 -14.60 23.83
C ALA A 168 12.73 -15.41 24.50
N LEU A 169 13.94 -15.40 23.93
CA LEU A 169 15.11 -16.07 24.51
C LEU A 169 15.53 -15.42 25.85
N ALA A 170 15.52 -14.09 25.93
CA ALA A 170 15.79 -13.34 27.17
C ALA A 170 14.74 -13.62 28.25
N ALA A 171 13.46 -13.69 27.88
CA ALA A 171 12.37 -14.04 28.81
C ALA A 171 12.44 -15.50 29.28
N ALA A 172 12.97 -16.41 28.46
CA ALA A 172 13.16 -17.83 28.80
C ALA A 172 14.40 -18.10 29.67
N THR A 173 15.27 -17.10 29.89
CA THR A 173 16.51 -17.23 30.67
C THR A 173 16.56 -16.29 31.89
N PRO A 174 15.57 -16.31 32.81
CA PRO A 174 15.57 -15.44 33.99
C PRO A 174 16.66 -15.76 35.03
N ASP A 175 17.41 -16.87 34.89
CA ASP A 175 18.39 -17.34 35.88
C ASP A 175 19.85 -17.36 35.38
N LEU A 176 20.16 -16.86 34.17
CA LEU A 176 21.54 -16.80 33.69
C LEU A 176 22.39 -15.74 34.42
N ASP A 177 21.78 -14.71 35.00
CA ASP A 177 22.48 -13.75 35.86
C ASP A 177 23.00 -14.42 37.16
N LYS A 178 22.33 -15.48 37.63
CA LYS A 178 22.82 -16.28 38.77
C LYS A 178 23.91 -17.26 38.35
N LEU A 179 23.88 -17.79 37.13
CA LEU A 179 24.91 -18.68 36.61
C LEU A 179 26.17 -17.92 36.16
N ALA A 180 26.06 -16.67 35.70
CA ALA A 180 27.21 -15.80 35.42
C ALA A 180 27.98 -15.43 36.71
N LEU A 181 27.27 -15.27 37.84
CA LEU A 181 27.87 -15.06 39.16
C LEU A 181 28.61 -16.32 39.69
N VAL A 182 28.18 -17.52 39.31
CA VAL A 182 28.87 -18.78 39.68
C VAL A 182 30.01 -19.10 38.70
N ALA A 183 29.87 -18.80 37.41
CA ALA A 183 30.92 -19.02 36.42
C ALA A 183 32.11 -18.03 36.56
N GLY A 184 31.85 -16.81 37.06
CA GLY A 184 32.90 -15.84 37.41
C GLY A 184 33.69 -16.17 38.67
N ALA A 185 33.24 -17.15 39.47
CA ALA A 185 33.91 -17.60 40.70
C ALA A 185 34.78 -18.85 40.51
N ILE A 186 34.81 -19.45 39.32
CA ILE A 186 35.57 -20.69 39.01
C ILE A 186 36.79 -20.41 38.10
N CYS A 187 37.05 -19.14 37.76
CA CYS A 187 38.28 -18.73 37.08
C CYS A 187 39.10 -17.76 37.96
N TRP A 188 39.63 -18.30 39.05
CA TRP A 188 40.89 -17.89 39.69
C TRP A 188 41.64 -19.15 40.11
#